data_AF-A0A917UHI0-F1
#
_entry.id   AF-A0A917UHI0-F1
#
_cell.length_a   1.000
_cell.length_b   1.000
_cell.length_c   1.000
_cell.angle_alpha   90.00
_cell.angle_beta   90.00
_cell.angle_gamma   90.00
#
_symmetry.space_group_name_H-M   'P 1'
#
loop_
_entity.id
_entity.type
_entity.pdbx_description
1 polymer ?
#
loop_
_entity_poly.entity_id
_entity_poly.type
_entity_poly.pdbx_seq_one_letter_code
_entity_poly.pdbx_strand_id
1 'polypeptide(L)'
;MAAFPSRLAGDVQSVLAVMPFAAVSPVEPFRVEVQGETVTIPSRIYHGEPDADMEGSLTGTQQLILHCLYSRHSDGRVRQRRLGRIVASREPWVAPFVVQLAGEYVVEILEVIRKGLPGLDVPNSSECGLYGEFIARNPSFFARTERRVVSYWDCYYRWKYPVFGTYPGSILAEAFRSAASQQVGAPWPRHTPPPLLAAGRPA
;
A
#
# COMPACT_ATOMS: atom_id res chain seq x y z
N MET A 1 4.34 11.21 16.08
CA MET A 1 4.08 10.86 14.66
C MET A 1 2.58 10.68 14.48
N ALA A 2 1.95 11.29 13.47
CA ALA A 2 0.49 11.26 13.27
C ALA A 2 0.08 10.37 12.09
N ALA A 3 0.70 9.19 11.97
CA ALA A 3 0.53 8.29 10.83
C ALA A 3 -0.71 7.37 10.91
N PHE A 4 -1.44 7.43 12.03
CA PHE A 4 -2.58 6.58 12.35
C PHE A 4 -3.72 7.43 12.94
N PRO A 5 -4.98 6.95 12.87
CA PRO A 5 -6.11 7.59 13.53
C PRO A 5 -5.84 7.89 15.01
N SER A 6 -6.39 9.01 15.50
CA SER A 6 -6.13 9.53 16.85
C SER A 6 -6.43 8.54 17.98
N ARG A 7 -7.43 7.67 17.79
CA ARG A 7 -7.76 6.59 18.74
C ARG A 7 -6.60 5.62 19.02
N LEU A 8 -5.62 5.53 18.11
CA LEU A 8 -4.43 4.67 18.24
C LEU A 8 -3.22 5.42 18.83
N ALA A 9 -3.37 6.68 19.27
CA ALA A 9 -2.24 7.47 19.73
C ALA A 9 -1.44 6.80 20.85
N GLY A 10 -2.11 6.14 21.80
CA GLY A 10 -1.45 5.37 22.87
C GLY A 10 -0.60 4.23 22.33
N ASP A 11 -1.17 3.40 21.45
CA ASP A 11 -0.44 2.28 20.82
C ASP A 11 0.73 2.77 19.97
N VAL A 12 0.56 3.89 19.26
CA VAL A 12 1.64 4.51 18.48
C VAL A 12 2.78 4.95 19.39
N GLN A 13 2.52 5.52 20.57
CA GLN A 13 3.58 5.88 21.52
C GLN A 13 4.34 4.64 22.02
N SER A 14 3.63 3.56 22.36
CA SER A 14 4.26 2.29 22.76
C SER A 14 5.15 1.72 21.67
N VAL A 15 4.71 1.78 20.40
CA VAL A 15 5.51 1.33 19.25
C VAL A 15 6.74 2.21 19.04
N LEU A 16 6.60 3.54 19.11
CA LEU A 16 7.73 4.44 18.95
C LEU A 16 8.78 4.26 20.05
N ALA A 17 8.37 3.87 21.26
CA ALA A 17 9.28 3.60 22.38
C ALA A 17 10.18 2.39 22.15
N VAL A 18 9.77 1.42 21.33
CA VAL A 18 10.60 0.24 21.00
C VAL A 18 11.40 0.41 19.71
N MET A 19 11.10 1.43 18.90
CA MET A 19 11.82 1.69 17.65
C MET A 19 13.21 2.30 17.95
N PRO A 20 14.31 1.68 17.48
CA PRO A 20 15.65 2.23 17.63
C PRO A 20 15.78 3.64 17.05
N PHE A 21 16.63 4.47 17.62
CA PHE A 21 16.88 5.82 17.10
C PHE A 21 17.41 5.81 15.65
N ALA A 22 16.99 6.78 14.85
CA ALA A 22 17.52 7.02 13.51
C ALA A 22 18.16 8.41 13.45
N ALA A 23 19.41 8.48 13.00
CA ALA A 23 20.12 9.75 12.83
C ALA A 23 19.63 10.57 11.63
N VAL A 24 18.90 9.94 10.70
CA VAL A 24 18.42 10.56 9.47
C VAL A 24 16.95 10.97 9.63
N SER A 25 16.66 12.24 9.33
CA SER A 25 15.29 12.74 9.33
C SER A 25 14.45 12.03 8.27
N PRO A 26 13.17 11.72 8.54
CA PRO A 26 12.28 11.13 7.55
C PRO A 26 12.21 12.01 6.28
N VAL A 27 12.17 11.36 5.12
CA VAL A 27 11.85 12.02 3.85
C VAL A 27 10.43 12.59 3.94
N GLU A 28 10.15 13.67 3.19
CA GLU A 28 8.86 14.36 3.15
C GLU A 28 7.67 13.38 3.27
N PRO A 29 6.83 13.52 4.32
CA PRO A 29 5.70 12.64 4.52
C PRO A 29 4.61 12.92 3.50
N PHE A 30 3.67 11.99 3.36
CA PHE A 30 2.46 12.18 2.58
C PHE A 30 1.23 12.16 3.49
N ARG A 31 0.17 12.86 3.06
CA ARG A 31 -1.09 12.93 3.79
C ARG A 31 -2.18 12.19 3.03
N VAL A 32 -3.00 11.47 3.79
CA VAL A 32 -4.18 10.75 3.29
C VAL A 32 -5.28 10.80 4.34
N GLU A 33 -6.51 10.64 3.92
CA GLU A 33 -7.66 10.47 4.79
C GLU A 33 -7.89 8.98 5.09
N VAL A 34 -8.08 8.65 6.36
CA VAL A 34 -8.47 7.33 6.85
C VAL A 34 -9.62 7.51 7.83
N GLN A 35 -10.78 6.92 7.53
CA GLN A 35 -11.97 6.96 8.39
C GLN A 35 -12.36 8.40 8.84
N GLY A 36 -12.25 9.39 7.95
CA GLY A 36 -12.55 10.79 8.25
C GLY A 36 -11.43 11.57 8.95
N GLU A 37 -10.30 10.94 9.26
CA GLU A 37 -9.13 11.60 9.86
C GLU A 37 -8.00 11.75 8.84
N THR A 38 -7.41 12.94 8.75
CA THR A 38 -6.18 13.13 7.97
C THR A 38 -4.97 12.63 8.76
N VAL A 39 -4.30 11.59 8.24
CA VAL A 39 -3.06 11.06 8.79
C VAL A 39 -1.85 11.48 7.95
N THR A 40 -0.70 11.61 8.58
CA THR A 40 0.58 11.99 7.96
C THR A 40 1.57 10.84 8.07
N ILE A 41 1.80 10.16 6.96
CA ILE A 41 2.59 8.92 6.90
C ILE A 41 4.01 9.23 6.40
N PRO A 42 5.06 8.71 7.05
CA PRO A 42 6.42 8.90 6.58
C PRO A 42 6.63 8.25 5.21
N SER A 43 7.26 8.98 4.29
CA SER A 43 7.60 8.42 2.98
C SER A 43 8.66 7.34 3.10
N ARG A 44 9.68 7.58 3.94
CA ARG A 44 10.74 6.61 4.28
C ARG A 44 11.10 6.71 5.75
N ILE A 45 11.44 5.58 6.37
CA ILE A 45 12.08 5.53 7.69
C ILE A 45 13.46 4.87 7.63
N TYR A 46 14.33 5.26 8.55
CA TYR A 46 15.72 4.78 8.65
C TYR A 46 16.06 4.15 10.01
N HIS A 47 15.03 3.94 10.84
CA HIS A 47 15.18 3.24 12.12
C HIS A 47 15.60 1.80 11.86
N GLY A 48 16.62 1.32 12.58
CA GLY A 48 16.94 -0.12 12.62
C GLY A 48 15.74 -0.92 13.11
N GLU A 49 15.73 -2.23 12.90
CA GLU A 49 14.64 -3.07 13.43
C GLU A 49 14.75 -3.22 14.95
N PRO A 50 13.63 -3.25 15.68
CA PRO A 50 13.64 -3.43 17.13
C PRO A 50 14.15 -4.83 17.49
N ASP A 51 14.64 -4.99 18.72
CA ASP A 51 14.98 -6.30 19.27
C ASP A 51 13.75 -7.21 19.31
N ALA A 52 13.97 -8.51 19.07
CA ALA A 52 12.89 -9.49 18.95
C ALA A 52 12.03 -9.59 20.22
N ASP A 53 12.64 -9.49 21.40
CA ASP A 53 11.93 -9.54 22.69
C ASP A 53 11.08 -8.28 22.91
N MET A 54 11.59 -7.12 22.50
CA MET A 54 10.84 -5.86 22.58
C MET A 54 9.65 -5.87 21.62
N GLU A 55 9.84 -6.32 20.38
CA GLU A 55 8.74 -6.52 19.42
C GLU A 55 7.74 -7.57 19.91
N GLY A 56 8.21 -8.65 20.53
CA GLY A 56 7.39 -9.72 21.09
C GLY A 56 6.52 -9.27 22.27
N SER A 57 6.91 -8.20 22.96
CA SER A 57 6.14 -7.62 24.07
C SER A 57 4.94 -6.75 23.63
N LEU A 58 4.87 -6.39 22.35
CA LEU A 58 3.81 -5.54 21.81
C LEU A 58 2.47 -6.29 21.68
N THR A 59 1.36 -5.58 21.87
CA THR A 59 0.02 -6.12 21.57
C THR A 59 -0.17 -6.34 20.06
N GLY A 60 -1.19 -7.11 19.66
CA GLY A 60 -1.48 -7.34 18.23
C GLY A 60 -1.68 -6.05 17.43
N THR A 61 -2.39 -5.05 17.99
CA THR A 61 -2.56 -3.73 17.37
C THR A 61 -1.22 -3.00 17.23
N GLN A 62 -0.39 -3.02 18.26
CA GLN A 62 0.93 -2.39 18.26
C GLN A 62 1.88 -3.07 17.26
N GLN A 63 1.86 -4.40 17.15
CA GLN A 63 2.62 -5.12 16.12
C GLN A 63 2.16 -4.73 14.72
N LEU A 64 0.86 -4.60 14.49
CA LEU A 64 0.33 -4.18 13.19
C LEU A 64 0.75 -2.74 12.84
N ILE A 65 0.74 -1.82 13.81
CA ILE A 65 1.26 -0.46 13.66
C ILE A 65 2.77 -0.48 13.34
N LEU A 66 3.55 -1.25 14.09
CA LEU A 66 4.99 -1.43 13.86
C LEU A 66 5.24 -1.92 12.42
N HIS A 67 4.56 -2.98 11.99
CA HIS A 67 4.71 -3.50 10.63
C HIS A 67 4.31 -2.47 9.56
N CYS A 68 3.27 -1.67 9.78
CA CYS A 68 2.93 -0.56 8.90
C CYS A 68 4.07 0.46 8.79
N LEU A 69 4.67 0.87 9.90
CA LEU A 69 5.81 1.80 9.89
C LEU A 69 7.02 1.19 9.16
N TYR A 70 7.40 -0.05 9.45
CA TYR A 70 8.54 -0.72 8.79
C TYR A 70 8.26 -1.11 7.33
N SER A 71 7.00 -1.08 6.88
CA SER A 71 6.66 -1.11 5.46
C SER A 71 7.18 0.12 4.69
N ARG A 72 7.65 1.16 5.40
CA ARG A 72 8.30 2.36 4.86
C ARG A 72 9.83 2.36 5.03
N HIS A 73 10.43 1.24 5.46
CA HIS A 73 11.86 1.16 5.75
C HIS A 73 12.75 1.39 4.52
N SER A 74 13.98 1.88 4.72
CA SER A 74 15.00 2.16 3.70
C SER A 74 15.51 0.91 2.95
N ASP A 75 15.38 -0.27 3.57
CA ASP A 75 15.67 -1.58 2.98
C ASP A 75 14.41 -2.20 2.31
N GLY A 76 14.52 -2.60 1.04
CA GLY A 76 13.49 -3.31 0.29
C GLY A 76 13.08 -4.66 0.90
N ARG A 77 14.02 -5.41 1.47
CA ARG A 77 13.75 -6.73 2.10
C ARG A 77 12.90 -6.58 3.34
N VAL A 78 13.18 -5.57 4.16
CA VAL A 78 12.39 -5.24 5.35
C VAL A 78 10.97 -4.85 4.95
N ARG A 79 10.82 -3.96 3.95
CA ARG A 79 9.50 -3.56 3.44
C ARG A 79 8.67 -4.75 2.99
N GLN A 80 9.24 -5.64 2.18
CA GLN A 80 8.55 -6.82 1.68
C GLN A 80 8.12 -7.77 2.80
N ARG A 81 9.02 -8.07 3.76
CA ARG A 81 8.70 -8.94 4.89
C ARG A 81 7.58 -8.37 5.77
N ARG A 82 7.65 -7.06 6.05
CA ARG A 82 6.69 -6.36 6.91
C ARG A 82 5.34 -6.18 6.21
N LEU A 83 5.33 -5.95 4.89
CA LEU A 83 4.11 -6.01 4.07
C LEU A 83 3.40 -7.36 4.21
N GLY A 84 4.15 -8.47 4.17
CA GLY A 84 3.57 -9.81 4.34
C GLY A 84 2.84 -10.01 5.67
N ARG A 85 3.13 -9.20 6.70
CA ARG A 85 2.44 -9.23 7.99
C ARG A 85 1.17 -8.38 8.05
N ILE A 86 1.01 -7.41 7.15
CA ILE A 86 -0.12 -6.44 7.20
C ILE A 86 -1.10 -6.61 6.04
N VAL A 87 -0.67 -7.20 4.92
CA VAL A 87 -1.44 -7.18 3.66
C VAL A 87 -2.86 -7.76 3.79
N ALA A 88 -3.04 -8.79 4.61
CA ALA A 88 -4.35 -9.44 4.82
C ALA A 88 -5.22 -8.76 5.89
N SER A 89 -4.69 -7.72 6.57
CA SER A 89 -5.40 -6.98 7.61
C SER A 89 -6.63 -6.27 7.03
N ARG A 90 -7.70 -6.24 7.82
CA ARG A 90 -8.96 -5.53 7.49
C ARG A 90 -9.09 -4.21 8.23
N GLU A 91 -8.02 -3.76 8.86
CA GLU A 91 -7.96 -2.45 9.51
C GLU A 91 -7.81 -1.35 8.45
N PRO A 92 -8.73 -0.38 8.35
CA PRO A 92 -8.69 0.65 7.29
C PRO A 92 -7.42 1.51 7.28
N TRP A 93 -6.79 1.69 8.45
CA TRP A 93 -5.54 2.44 8.59
C TRP A 93 -4.30 1.71 8.06
N VAL A 94 -4.43 0.44 7.66
CA VAL A 94 -3.38 -0.32 6.95
C VAL A 94 -3.39 0.01 5.45
N ALA A 95 -4.55 0.33 4.86
CA ALA A 95 -4.71 0.55 3.42
C ALA A 95 -3.71 1.55 2.82
N PRO A 96 -3.43 2.72 3.44
CA PRO A 96 -2.43 3.66 2.93
C PRO A 96 -1.05 3.04 2.70
N PHE A 97 -0.62 2.16 3.62
CA PHE A 97 0.70 1.56 3.59
C PHE A 97 0.82 0.54 2.45
N VAL A 98 -0.24 -0.25 2.23
CA VAL A 98 -0.32 -1.22 1.14
C VAL A 98 -0.41 -0.53 -0.21
N VAL A 99 -1.28 0.46 -0.38
CA VAL A 99 -1.42 1.20 -1.65
C VAL A 99 -0.17 2.01 -1.97
N GLN A 100 0.50 2.59 -0.97
CA GLN A 100 1.78 3.26 -1.19
C GLN A 100 2.85 2.31 -1.74
N LEU A 101 2.90 1.07 -1.24
CA LEU A 101 3.85 0.05 -1.70
C LEU A 101 3.56 -0.43 -3.12
N ALA A 102 2.30 -0.40 -3.56
CA ALA A 102 1.94 -0.71 -4.95
C ALA A 102 2.58 0.27 -5.96
N GLY A 103 2.90 1.48 -5.52
CA GLY A 103 3.57 2.50 -6.33
C GLY A 103 5.10 2.47 -6.23
N GLU A 104 5.72 1.41 -5.71
CA GLU A 104 7.18 1.29 -5.60
C GLU A 104 7.77 0.40 -6.70
N TYR A 105 9.06 0.58 -6.98
CA TYR A 105 9.75 -0.06 -8.11
C TYR A 105 10.12 -1.54 -7.90
N VAL A 106 9.55 -2.24 -6.92
CA VAL A 106 9.91 -3.63 -6.59
C VAL A 106 8.78 -4.56 -7.00
N VAL A 107 8.96 -5.33 -8.07
CA VAL A 107 7.90 -6.20 -8.61
C VAL A 107 7.44 -7.27 -7.62
N GLU A 108 8.34 -7.78 -6.77
CA GLU A 108 8.03 -8.79 -5.74
C GLU A 108 7.05 -8.25 -4.69
N ILE A 109 7.07 -6.94 -4.41
CA ILE A 109 6.11 -6.28 -3.54
C ILE A 109 4.71 -6.34 -4.16
N LEU A 110 4.60 -6.11 -5.47
CA LEU A 110 3.32 -6.17 -6.18
C LEU A 110 2.71 -7.58 -6.12
N GLU A 111 3.55 -8.61 -6.22
CA GLU A 111 3.10 -10.00 -6.08
C GLU A 111 2.63 -10.34 -4.67
N VAL A 112 3.29 -9.82 -3.63
CA VAL A 112 2.86 -9.97 -2.24
C VAL A 112 1.50 -9.32 -2.02
N ILE A 113 1.29 -8.10 -2.53
CA ILE A 113 -0.01 -7.41 -2.44
C ILE A 113 -1.10 -8.25 -3.12
N ARG A 114 -0.86 -8.68 -4.36
CA ARG A 114 -1.86 -9.44 -5.12
C ARG A 114 -2.22 -10.77 -4.46
N LYS A 115 -1.24 -11.48 -3.88
CA LYS A 115 -1.50 -12.74 -3.15
C LYS A 115 -2.24 -12.50 -1.83
N GLY A 116 -1.96 -11.38 -1.15
CA GLY A 116 -2.57 -11.05 0.14
C GLY A 116 -3.98 -10.44 0.03
N LEU A 117 -4.38 -9.99 -1.16
CA LEU A 117 -5.69 -9.39 -1.43
C LEU A 117 -6.44 -10.14 -2.54
N PRO A 118 -6.75 -11.44 -2.37
CA PRO A 118 -7.43 -12.23 -3.40
C PRO A 118 -8.84 -11.72 -3.73
N GLY A 119 -9.48 -10.99 -2.81
CA GLY A 119 -10.80 -10.39 -3.02
C GLY A 119 -10.79 -8.98 -3.61
N LEU A 120 -9.64 -8.37 -3.92
CA LEU A 120 -9.55 -6.94 -4.23
C LEU A 120 -10.49 -6.48 -5.36
N ASP A 121 -10.60 -7.27 -6.42
CA ASP A 121 -11.48 -7.02 -7.58
C ASP A 121 -12.78 -7.85 -7.55
N VAL A 122 -13.00 -8.63 -6.48
CA VAL A 122 -14.21 -9.44 -6.30
C VAL A 122 -15.33 -8.57 -5.74
N PRO A 123 -16.47 -8.45 -6.44
CA PRO A 123 -17.56 -7.61 -5.96
C PRO A 123 -18.09 -7.98 -4.58
N ASN A 124 -18.36 -6.97 -3.76
CA ASN A 124 -18.83 -7.08 -2.38
C ASN A 124 -17.90 -7.83 -1.41
N SER A 125 -16.65 -8.13 -1.80
CA SER A 125 -15.67 -8.62 -0.84
C SER A 125 -15.28 -7.52 0.15
N SER A 126 -14.81 -7.90 1.33
CA SER A 126 -14.33 -6.91 2.29
C SER A 126 -13.02 -6.24 1.87
N GLU A 127 -12.16 -6.88 1.06
CA GLU A 127 -11.02 -6.18 0.44
C GLU A 127 -11.49 -5.11 -0.55
N CYS A 128 -12.45 -5.45 -1.43
CA CYS A 128 -12.98 -4.54 -2.43
C CYS A 128 -13.58 -3.30 -1.77
N GLY A 129 -14.43 -3.49 -0.76
CA GLY A 129 -15.01 -2.38 0.00
C GLY A 129 -13.95 -1.51 0.69
N LEU A 130 -13.02 -2.12 1.42
CA LEU A 130 -12.00 -1.40 2.19
C LEU A 130 -11.07 -0.56 1.31
N TYR A 131 -10.52 -1.16 0.25
CA TYR A 131 -9.59 -0.47 -0.63
C TYR A 131 -10.32 0.49 -1.58
N GLY A 132 -11.55 0.14 -2.00
CA GLY A 132 -12.41 1.03 -2.78
C GLY A 132 -12.75 2.31 -2.00
N GLU A 133 -13.17 2.20 -0.75
CA GLU A 133 -13.46 3.34 0.13
C GLU A 133 -12.22 4.21 0.36
N PHE A 134 -11.06 3.59 0.64
CA PHE A 134 -9.81 4.32 0.82
C PHE A 134 -9.42 5.11 -0.45
N ILE A 135 -9.48 4.49 -1.63
CA ILE A 135 -9.15 5.16 -2.89
C ILE A 135 -10.15 6.27 -3.22
N ALA A 136 -11.44 6.02 -3.00
CA ALA A 136 -12.51 6.99 -3.21
C ALA A 136 -12.28 8.30 -2.43
N ARG A 137 -11.80 8.18 -1.19
CA ARG A 137 -11.43 9.34 -0.35
C ARG A 137 -10.09 9.98 -0.69
N ASN A 138 -9.23 9.27 -1.41
CA ASN A 138 -7.85 9.71 -1.68
C ASN A 138 -7.50 9.70 -3.19
N PRO A 139 -8.28 10.36 -4.06
CA PRO A 139 -8.12 10.25 -5.51
C PRO A 139 -6.75 10.75 -6.01
N SER A 140 -6.26 11.87 -5.48
CA SER A 140 -4.96 12.43 -5.89
C SER A 140 -3.79 11.54 -5.46
N PHE A 141 -3.91 10.86 -4.32
CA PHE A 141 -2.91 9.91 -3.85
C PHE A 141 -2.86 8.69 -4.77
N PHE A 142 -4.02 8.09 -5.08
CA PHE A 142 -4.07 6.92 -5.97
C PHE A 142 -3.62 7.27 -7.40
N ALA A 143 -4.00 8.44 -7.94
CA ALA A 143 -3.52 8.90 -9.23
C ALA A 143 -1.99 9.02 -9.29
N ARG A 144 -1.34 9.45 -8.19
CA ARG A 144 0.12 9.47 -8.09
C ARG A 144 0.70 8.06 -8.06
N THR A 145 0.07 7.14 -7.33
CA THR A 145 0.45 5.72 -7.30
C THR A 145 0.43 5.12 -8.70
N GLU A 146 -0.65 5.31 -9.46
CA GLU A 146 -0.75 4.83 -10.86
C GLU A 146 0.36 5.38 -11.75
N ARG A 147 0.66 6.68 -11.69
CA ARG A 147 1.74 7.28 -12.48
C ARG A 147 3.11 6.70 -12.13
N ARG A 148 3.35 6.40 -10.85
CA ARG A 148 4.59 5.73 -10.42
C ARG A 148 4.70 4.31 -10.95
N VAL A 149 3.60 3.54 -10.93
CA VAL A 149 3.54 2.20 -11.52
C VAL A 149 3.97 2.23 -12.99
N VAL A 150 3.48 3.20 -13.76
CA VAL A 150 3.87 3.38 -15.17
C VAL A 150 5.33 3.79 -15.31
N SER A 151 5.77 4.80 -14.54
CA SER A 151 7.15 5.31 -14.61
C SER A 151 8.19 4.23 -14.26
N TYR A 152 7.92 3.42 -13.23
CA TYR A 152 8.82 2.35 -12.81
C TYR A 152 8.77 1.14 -13.72
N TRP A 153 7.61 0.82 -14.28
CA TRP A 153 7.54 -0.14 -15.37
C TRP A 153 8.45 0.26 -16.53
N ASP A 154 8.31 1.50 -17.01
CA ASP A 154 9.09 2.02 -18.14
C ASP A 154 10.60 1.93 -17.87
N CYS A 155 11.02 2.47 -16.72
CA CYS A 155 12.44 2.59 -16.37
C CYS A 155 13.11 1.24 -16.08
N TYR A 156 12.45 0.33 -15.35
CA TYR A 156 13.11 -0.84 -14.77
C TYR A 156 12.65 -2.18 -15.33
N TYR A 157 11.45 -2.25 -15.93
CA TYR A 157 10.78 -3.51 -16.23
C TYR A 157 10.29 -3.65 -17.66
N ARG A 158 10.32 -2.60 -18.49
CA ARG A 158 9.89 -2.66 -19.89
C ARG A 158 10.63 -3.73 -20.69
N TRP A 159 11.91 -3.95 -20.42
CA TRP A 159 12.69 -5.01 -21.07
C TRP A 159 12.14 -6.41 -20.81
N LYS A 160 11.55 -6.66 -19.62
CA LYS A 160 10.96 -7.94 -19.22
C LYS A 160 9.47 -8.01 -19.54
N TYR A 161 8.78 -6.88 -19.49
CA TYR A 161 7.36 -6.72 -19.81
C TYR A 161 7.21 -5.64 -20.89
N PRO A 162 7.42 -5.97 -22.18
CA PRO A 162 7.43 -4.97 -23.25
C PRO A 162 6.12 -4.20 -23.41
N VAL A 163 5.01 -4.78 -22.95
CA VAL A 163 3.69 -4.16 -22.95
C VAL A 163 3.26 -3.93 -21.50
N PHE A 164 2.80 -2.72 -21.16
CA PHE A 164 2.38 -2.37 -19.80
C PHE A 164 1.33 -3.36 -19.25
N GLY A 165 0.40 -3.79 -20.10
CA GLY A 165 -0.63 -4.78 -19.75
C GLY A 165 -0.10 -6.13 -19.23
N THR A 166 1.15 -6.52 -19.50
CA THR A 166 1.75 -7.76 -18.99
C THR A 166 2.51 -7.56 -17.68
N TYR A 167 2.73 -6.32 -17.24
CA TYR A 167 3.41 -5.99 -16.00
C TYR A 167 2.50 -6.25 -14.78
N PRO A 168 2.97 -6.91 -13.71
CA PRO A 168 2.16 -7.15 -12.51
C PRO A 168 1.52 -5.90 -11.91
N GLY A 169 2.18 -4.74 -12.01
CA GLY A 169 1.63 -3.47 -11.55
C GLY A 169 0.42 -2.98 -12.34
N SER A 170 0.32 -3.34 -13.63
CA SER A 170 -0.87 -3.05 -14.43
C SER A 170 -2.09 -3.81 -13.89
N ILE A 171 -1.94 -5.12 -13.66
CA ILE A 171 -3.00 -5.97 -13.11
C ILE A 171 -3.45 -5.45 -11.75
N LEU A 172 -2.51 -5.10 -10.88
CA LEU A 172 -2.81 -4.57 -9.55
C LEU A 172 -3.51 -3.20 -9.61
N ALA A 173 -3.09 -2.30 -10.51
CA ALA A 173 -3.74 -1.01 -10.73
C ALA A 173 -5.18 -1.18 -11.24
N GLU A 174 -5.44 -2.13 -12.15
CA GLU A 174 -6.81 -2.46 -12.58
C GLU A 174 -7.68 -2.94 -11.41
N ALA A 175 -7.15 -3.82 -10.55
CA ALA A 175 -7.90 -4.36 -9.41
C ALA A 175 -8.29 -3.25 -8.41
N PHE A 176 -7.36 -2.37 -8.06
CA PHE A 176 -7.65 -1.20 -7.24
C PHE A 176 -8.68 -0.27 -7.89
N ARG A 177 -8.58 -0.05 -9.22
CA ARG A 177 -9.53 0.78 -9.96
C ARG A 177 -10.93 0.16 -9.99
N SER A 178 -11.02 -1.17 -10.12
CA SER A 178 -12.28 -1.92 -10.04
C SER A 178 -12.93 -1.72 -8.67
N ALA A 179 -12.17 -1.89 -7.58
CA ALA A 179 -12.64 -1.65 -6.22
C ALA A 179 -13.18 -0.22 -6.03
N ALA A 180 -12.43 0.78 -6.49
CA ALA A 180 -12.84 2.18 -6.42
C ALA A 180 -14.10 2.47 -7.24
N SER A 181 -14.21 1.88 -8.45
CA SER A 181 -15.38 2.04 -9.31
C SER A 181 -16.64 1.45 -8.68
N GLN A 182 -16.52 0.29 -8.04
CA GLN A 182 -17.63 -0.34 -7.32
C GLN A 182 -18.07 0.48 -6.12
N GLN A 183 -17.11 1.03 -5.36
CA GLN A 183 -17.40 1.89 -4.22
C GLN A 183 -18.20 3.14 -4.60
N VAL A 184 -17.85 3.78 -5.72
CA VAL A 184 -18.51 5.03 -6.16
C VAL A 184 -19.70 4.79 -7.08
N GLY A 185 -19.90 3.57 -7.59
CA GLY A 185 -20.96 3.25 -8.54
C GLY A 185 -20.77 3.86 -9.93
N ALA A 186 -19.53 4.21 -10.31
CA ALA A 186 -19.20 4.84 -11.59
C ALA A 186 -17.77 4.48 -12.05
N PRO A 187 -17.44 4.58 -13.35
CA PRO A 187 -16.09 4.33 -13.82
C PRO A 187 -15.05 5.25 -13.17
N TRP A 188 -14.04 4.66 -12.53
CA TRP A 188 -12.96 5.41 -11.91
C TRP A 188 -11.95 5.93 -12.95
N PRO A 189 -11.38 7.15 -12.79
CA PRO A 189 -10.37 7.69 -13.71
C PRO A 189 -9.15 6.78 -13.88
N ARG A 190 -8.57 6.79 -15.09
CA ARG A 190 -7.41 5.97 -15.45
C ARG A 190 -6.19 6.86 -15.66
N HIS A 191 -5.11 6.58 -14.94
CA HIS A 191 -3.80 7.24 -15.15
C HIS A 191 -2.70 6.27 -15.60
N THR A 192 -3.08 5.08 -16.09
CA THR A 192 -2.17 4.09 -16.70
C THR A 192 -2.50 3.87 -18.18
N PRO A 193 -1.56 3.37 -19.00
CA PRO A 193 -1.89 2.82 -20.32
C PRO A 193 -3.03 1.79 -20.22
N PRO A 194 -3.84 1.62 -21.28
CA PRO A 194 -4.87 0.59 -21.29
C PRO A 194 -4.24 -0.80 -21.11
N PRO A 195 -4.92 -1.72 -20.40
CA PRO A 195 -4.48 -3.11 -20.34
C PRO A 195 -4.51 -3.72 -21.76
N LEU A 196 -3.81 -4.83 -21.93
CA LEU A 196 -3.99 -5.64 -23.15
C LEU A 196 -5.47 -6.01 -23.21
N LEU A 197 -6.18 -5.52 -24.24
CA LEU A 197 -7.52 -6.01 -24.56
C LEU A 197 -7.42 -7.53 -24.59
N ALA A 198 -8.32 -8.22 -23.89
CA ALA A 198 -8.53 -9.63 -24.16
C ALA A 198 -8.83 -9.71 -25.66
N ALA A 199 -7.86 -10.19 -26.45
CA ALA A 199 -8.07 -10.49 -27.85
C ALA A 199 -9.35 -11.33 -27.89
N GLY A 200 -10.34 -10.84 -28.63
CA GLY A 200 -11.72 -11.28 -28.51
C GLY A 200 -11.83 -12.80 -28.49
N ARG A 201 -12.69 -13.33 -27.62
CA ARG A 201 -13.26 -14.65 -27.87
C ARG A 201 -13.99 -14.53 -29.22
N PRO A 202 -13.60 -15.30 -30.26
CA PRO A 202 -14.46 -15.41 -31.42
C PRO A 202 -15.79 -16.02 -30.95
N ALA A 203 -16.88 -15.44 -31.46
CA ALA A 203 -18.22 -16.00 -31.37
C ALA A 203 -18.28 -17.38 -32.06
#